data_AF-A0AAX2BH71-F1
#
_entry.id   AF-A0AAX2BH71-F1
#
_cell.length_a   1.000
_cell.length_b   1.000
_cell.length_c   1.000
_cell.angle_alpha   90.00
_cell.angle_beta   90.00
_cell.angle_gamma   90.00
#
_symmetry.space_group_name_H-M   'P 1'
#
loop_
_entity.id
_entity.type
_entity.pdbx_description
1 polymer ?
#
loop_
_entity_poly.entity_id
_entity_poly.type
_entity_poly.pdbx_seq_one_letter_code
_entity_poly.pdbx_strand_id
1 'polypeptide(L)'
;MFAGKKSAQIREILISESAWEEMTCLFAPSLKSVFPSFNPDDKFNGVTVEKKSKEAVFETKKENFAVCLLMHETVVRNNGVPVVSKFKVDYDEMWKANISESTLLEWFEKPAAFTDRRQRIKGEKIKGLYLFMTMFSQKYGSGSKSKTAIIADELNKLAASDDFQFPVAFTTSDVRKWLKKPKN
;
A
#
# COMPACT_ATOMS: atom_id res chain seq x y z
N MET A 1 -49.80 9.01 -40.46
CA MET A 1 -49.44 7.59 -40.53
C MET A 1 -48.33 7.35 -39.52
N PHE A 2 -48.59 6.55 -38.49
CA PHE A 2 -47.64 6.23 -37.41
C PHE A 2 -46.78 5.04 -37.81
N ALA A 3 -45.45 5.15 -37.68
CA ALA A 3 -44.54 4.00 -37.61
C ALA A 3 -43.26 4.42 -36.86
N GLY A 4 -42.87 3.63 -35.85
CA GLY A 4 -41.54 3.76 -35.21
C GLY A 4 -41.49 3.94 -33.69
N LYS A 5 -42.35 3.25 -32.93
CA LYS A 5 -42.20 3.07 -31.46
C LYS A 5 -40.91 2.29 -31.14
N LYS A 6 -40.07 2.84 -30.26
CA LYS A 6 -39.38 2.13 -29.14
C LYS A 6 -38.63 3.16 -28.28
N SER A 7 -39.39 3.91 -27.48
CA SER A 7 -38.87 4.62 -26.31
C SER A 7 -38.60 3.59 -25.22
N ALA A 8 -37.33 3.23 -25.00
CA ALA A 8 -36.93 2.50 -23.82
C ALA A 8 -37.11 3.44 -22.61
N GLN A 9 -38.13 3.16 -21.80
CA GLN A 9 -38.31 3.78 -20.49
C GLN A 9 -37.13 3.36 -19.61
N ILE A 10 -36.25 4.30 -19.30
CA ILE A 10 -35.29 4.14 -18.21
C ILE A 10 -36.09 4.32 -16.92
N ARG A 11 -36.44 3.21 -16.26
CA ARG A 11 -36.95 3.23 -14.91
C ARG A 11 -35.81 3.60 -13.97
N GLU A 12 -36.04 4.64 -13.19
CA GLU A 12 -35.25 4.97 -12.00
C GLU A 12 -35.25 3.76 -11.06
N ILE A 13 -34.07 3.20 -10.78
CA ILE A 13 -33.91 2.24 -9.68
C ILE A 13 -33.65 3.06 -8.43
N LEU A 14 -34.73 3.33 -7.69
CA LEU A 14 -34.67 3.68 -6.27
C LEU A 14 -34.02 2.49 -5.54
N ILE A 15 -32.73 2.60 -5.21
CA ILE A 15 -32.09 1.69 -4.26
C ILE A 15 -32.53 2.15 -2.88
N SER A 16 -33.59 1.53 -2.37
CA SER A 16 -34.01 1.65 -0.98
C SER A 16 -32.90 1.16 -0.05
N GLU A 17 -32.70 1.88 1.04
CA GLU A 17 -31.66 1.77 2.06
C GLU A 17 -31.75 0.49 2.92
N SER A 18 -31.88 -0.69 2.32
CA SER A 18 -32.14 -1.95 3.07
C SER A 18 -31.69 -3.24 2.35
N ALA A 19 -30.67 -3.20 1.49
CA ALA A 19 -30.13 -4.39 0.82
C ALA A 19 -28.66 -4.68 1.16
N TRP A 20 -28.24 -4.34 2.38
CA TRP A 20 -26.88 -4.60 2.88
C TRP A 20 -26.79 -5.72 3.95
N GLU A 21 -27.91 -6.36 4.30
CA GLU A 21 -27.98 -7.36 5.38
C GLU A 21 -28.16 -8.82 4.94
N GLU A 22 -27.82 -9.20 3.70
CA GLU A 22 -27.82 -10.63 3.29
C GLU A 22 -26.65 -11.03 2.37
N MET A 23 -25.44 -10.50 2.59
CA MET A 23 -24.21 -11.11 2.02
C MET A 23 -23.05 -11.08 3.02
N THR A 24 -23.23 -11.78 4.13
CA THR A 24 -22.12 -12.14 5.02
C THR A 24 -22.14 -13.65 5.29
N CYS A 25 -20.96 -14.26 5.19
CA CYS A 25 -20.62 -15.61 5.68
C CYS A 25 -21.10 -16.84 4.86
N LEU A 26 -20.46 -17.08 3.72
CA LEU A 26 -20.17 -18.45 3.26
C LEU A 26 -18.68 -18.53 2.92
N PHE A 27 -17.88 -19.11 3.82
CA PHE A 27 -16.71 -19.99 3.55
C PHE A 27 -15.84 -20.15 4.81
N ALA A 28 -16.30 -20.98 5.74
CA ALA A 28 -15.46 -21.87 6.57
C ALA A 28 -16.39 -22.90 7.25
N PRO A 29 -16.32 -24.18 6.84
CA PRO A 29 -15.68 -25.11 7.77
C PRO A 29 -14.99 -26.30 7.08
N SER A 30 -13.68 -26.42 7.26
CA SER A 30 -13.05 -27.75 7.34
C SER A 30 -11.78 -27.73 8.21
N LEU A 31 -11.90 -27.20 9.43
CA LEU A 31 -11.08 -27.63 10.56
C LEU A 31 -11.74 -28.89 11.15
N LYS A 32 -11.59 -30.02 10.44
CA LYS A 32 -11.81 -31.34 11.05
C LYS A 32 -10.45 -31.95 11.35
N SER A 33 -10.21 -32.10 12.65
CA SER A 33 -9.10 -32.83 13.23
C SER A 33 -8.88 -34.17 12.52
N VAL A 34 -7.74 -34.30 11.85
CA VAL A 34 -7.15 -35.61 11.59
C VAL A 34 -5.88 -35.63 12.43
N PHE A 35 -6.04 -35.98 13.71
CA PHE A 35 -4.97 -36.65 14.42
C PHE A 35 -4.98 -38.08 13.85
N PRO A 36 -3.98 -38.50 13.05
CA PRO A 36 -3.88 -39.90 12.72
C PRO A 36 -3.57 -40.66 14.01
N SER A 37 -4.50 -41.48 14.46
CA SER A 37 -4.21 -42.59 15.35
C SER A 37 -3.12 -43.43 14.69
N PHE A 38 -1.92 -43.38 15.28
CA PHE A 38 -0.73 -44.04 14.77
C PHE A 38 -0.90 -45.56 14.92
N ASN A 39 -1.30 -46.25 13.86
CA ASN A 39 -1.17 -47.70 13.77
C ASN A 39 0.24 -48.03 13.28
N PRO A 40 1.05 -48.78 14.05
CA PRO A 40 2.45 -49.04 13.69
C PRO A 40 2.66 -49.93 12.45
N ASP A 41 1.58 -50.47 11.85
CA ASP A 41 1.66 -51.40 10.71
C ASP A 41 1.28 -50.78 9.34
N ASP A 42 0.89 -49.50 9.28
CA ASP A 42 0.56 -48.84 8.01
C ASP A 42 1.84 -48.46 7.23
N LYS A 43 2.26 -49.37 6.33
CA LYS A 43 3.28 -49.08 5.30
C LYS A 43 2.72 -48.06 4.29
N PHE A 44 2.91 -46.78 4.57
CA PHE A 44 2.52 -45.70 3.67
C PHE A 44 3.48 -45.62 2.47
N ASN A 45 2.96 -45.91 1.28
CA ASN A 45 3.65 -45.75 0.01
C ASN A 45 4.00 -44.26 -0.21
N GLY A 46 5.30 -43.95 -0.14
CA GLY A 46 5.95 -43.05 -1.10
C GLY A 46 5.46 -41.62 -1.26
N VAL A 47 4.81 -40.98 -0.28
CA VAL A 47 4.62 -39.53 -0.29
C VAL A 47 5.82 -38.89 0.38
N THR A 48 6.74 -38.37 -0.42
CA THR A 48 7.70 -37.36 0.05
C THR A 48 6.90 -36.16 0.55
N VAL A 49 6.71 -36.09 1.86
CA VAL A 49 6.35 -34.83 2.53
C VAL A 49 7.50 -33.89 2.24
N GLU A 50 7.35 -33.03 1.24
CA GLU A 50 8.21 -31.87 1.08
C GLU A 50 8.15 -31.10 2.39
N LYS A 51 9.19 -31.24 3.20
CA LYS A 51 9.46 -30.33 4.31
C LYS A 51 9.56 -28.96 3.65
N LYS A 52 8.47 -28.17 3.64
CA LYS A 52 8.53 -26.74 3.35
C LYS A 52 9.65 -26.19 4.22
N SER A 53 10.77 -25.89 3.59
CA SER A 53 11.87 -25.17 4.22
C SER A 53 11.26 -23.93 4.84
N LYS A 54 11.70 -23.55 6.04
CA LYS A 54 11.26 -22.31 6.69
C LYS A 54 11.45 -21.17 5.68
N GLU A 55 10.38 -20.73 5.02
CA GLU A 55 10.42 -19.63 4.06
C GLU A 55 10.98 -18.43 4.82
N ALA A 56 12.10 -17.89 4.35
CA ALA A 56 12.78 -16.81 5.06
C ALA A 56 11.90 -15.55 4.99
N VAL A 57 11.33 -15.16 6.12
CA VAL A 57 10.49 -13.97 6.25
C VAL A 57 11.37 -12.77 6.62
N PHE A 58 11.26 -11.68 5.87
CA PHE A 58 12.02 -10.45 6.08
C PHE A 58 11.10 -9.29 6.46
N GLU A 59 11.50 -8.50 7.44
CA GLU A 59 10.77 -7.26 7.79
C GLU A 59 10.81 -6.25 6.64
N THR A 60 9.66 -5.62 6.38
CA THR A 60 9.55 -4.60 5.35
C THR A 60 10.35 -3.36 5.74
N LYS A 61 11.14 -2.84 4.80
CA LYS A 61 11.93 -1.63 5.01
C LYS A 61 11.05 -0.40 5.23
N LYS A 62 11.46 0.45 6.17
CA LYS A 62 10.79 1.72 6.51
C LYS A 62 10.54 2.62 5.29
N GLU A 63 11.46 2.62 4.31
CA GLU A 63 11.30 3.39 3.08
C GLU A 63 10.03 3.03 2.29
N ASN A 64 9.56 1.78 2.36
CA ASN A 64 8.35 1.36 1.67
C ASN A 64 7.08 1.88 2.36
N PHE A 65 7.04 1.83 3.69
CA PHE A 65 5.96 2.44 4.46
C PHE A 65 5.94 3.96 4.25
N ALA A 66 7.10 4.60 4.35
CA ALA A 66 7.22 6.05 4.20
C ALA A 66 6.74 6.53 2.81
N VAL A 67 7.18 5.89 1.73
CA VAL A 67 6.75 6.31 0.38
C VAL A 67 5.25 6.14 0.19
N CYS A 68 4.66 5.06 0.72
CA CYS A 68 3.22 4.82 0.68
C CYS A 68 2.44 5.92 1.43
N LEU A 69 2.82 6.23 2.67
CA LEU A 69 2.19 7.29 3.46
C LEU A 69 2.28 8.65 2.76
N LEU A 70 3.49 9.01 2.32
CA LEU A 70 3.72 10.30 1.67
C LEU A 70 2.88 10.44 0.40
N MET A 71 2.75 9.37 -0.38
CA MET A 71 1.93 9.37 -1.58
C MET A 71 0.45 9.46 -1.25
N HIS A 72 -0.05 8.76 -0.23
CA HIS A 72 -1.46 8.92 0.12
C HIS A 72 -1.77 10.32 0.67
N GLU A 73 -0.82 10.98 1.33
CA GLU A 73 -1.01 12.32 1.88
C GLU A 73 -0.85 13.46 0.85
N THR A 74 0.09 13.30 -0.09
CA THR A 74 0.41 14.36 -1.06
C THR A 74 -0.40 14.26 -2.34
N VAL A 75 -1.03 13.11 -2.61
CA VAL A 75 -1.66 12.83 -3.90
C VAL A 75 -3.18 13.01 -3.84
N VAL A 76 -3.69 13.81 -4.77
CA VAL A 76 -5.13 14.01 -4.94
C VAL A 76 -5.79 12.75 -5.46
N ARG A 77 -6.84 12.30 -4.77
CA ARG A 77 -7.71 11.20 -5.20
C ARG A 77 -8.98 11.73 -5.86
N ASN A 78 -9.44 11.02 -6.88
CA ASN A 78 -10.78 11.21 -7.46
C ASN A 78 -11.50 9.87 -7.39
N ASN A 79 -12.59 9.80 -6.63
CA ASN A 79 -13.35 8.57 -6.38
C ASN A 79 -12.48 7.38 -5.91
N GLY A 80 -11.53 7.63 -5.00
CA GLY A 80 -10.64 6.60 -4.47
C GLY A 80 -9.45 6.22 -5.36
N VAL A 81 -9.44 6.64 -6.64
CA VAL A 81 -8.33 6.42 -7.56
C VAL A 81 -7.32 7.57 -7.42
N PRO A 82 -6.02 7.29 -7.19
CA PRO A 82 -5.01 8.34 -7.19
C PRO A 82 -4.92 8.97 -8.58
N VAL A 83 -5.16 10.28 -8.68
CA VAL A 83 -5.10 10.99 -9.96
C VAL A 83 -3.67 11.43 -10.21
N VAL A 84 -2.89 10.49 -10.72
CA VAL A 84 -1.48 10.71 -11.07
C VAL A 84 -1.33 11.80 -12.15
N SER A 85 -2.33 11.98 -13.01
CA SER A 85 -2.32 13.01 -14.05
C SER A 85 -2.52 14.45 -13.56
N LYS A 86 -2.90 14.67 -12.28
CA LYS A 86 -3.11 16.01 -11.71
C LYS A 86 -1.90 16.55 -10.94
N PHE A 87 -0.78 15.83 -10.91
CA PHE A 87 0.49 16.35 -10.43
C PHE A 87 1.03 17.42 -11.39
N LYS A 88 0.72 18.69 -11.14
CA LYS A 88 1.37 19.84 -11.81
C LYS A 88 2.85 19.92 -11.41
N VAL A 89 3.66 20.54 -12.29
CA VAL A 89 5.07 21.05 -12.18
C VAL A 89 6.10 20.18 -11.44
N ASP A 90 5.83 19.71 -10.22
CA ASP A 90 6.70 18.85 -9.42
C ASP A 90 6.92 17.45 -10.03
N TYR A 91 6.04 17.05 -10.96
CA TYR A 91 6.16 15.81 -11.71
C TYR A 91 7.20 15.87 -12.85
N ASP A 92 7.58 17.07 -13.30
CA ASP A 92 8.71 17.21 -14.23
C ASP A 92 9.99 16.66 -13.59
N GLU A 93 10.15 16.84 -12.28
CA GLU A 93 11.28 16.26 -11.54
C GLU A 93 11.18 14.73 -11.41
N MET A 94 9.96 14.16 -11.35
CA MET A 94 9.75 12.70 -11.38
C MET A 94 10.06 12.11 -12.76
N TRP A 95 9.66 12.79 -13.83
CA TRP A 95 10.00 12.38 -15.19
C TRP A 95 11.50 12.53 -15.48
N LYS A 96 12.13 13.63 -15.04
CA LYS A 96 13.60 13.78 -15.08
C LYS A 96 14.32 12.70 -14.25
N ALA A 97 13.66 12.18 -13.21
CA ALA A 97 14.15 11.07 -12.40
C ALA A 97 13.94 9.68 -13.03
N ASN A 98 13.28 9.59 -14.19
CA ASN A 98 12.93 8.37 -14.91
C ASN A 98 12.02 7.41 -14.11
N ILE A 99 11.07 7.95 -13.34
CA ILE A 99 10.10 7.17 -12.56
C ILE A 99 8.85 6.95 -13.41
N SER A 100 8.50 5.69 -13.69
CA SER A 100 7.30 5.35 -14.46
C SER A 100 6.00 5.43 -13.64
N GLU A 101 4.86 5.59 -14.32
CA GLU A 101 3.54 5.53 -13.68
C GLU A 101 3.30 4.19 -12.98
N SER A 102 3.71 3.07 -13.57
CA SER A 102 3.64 1.75 -12.93
C SER A 102 4.40 1.70 -11.59
N THR A 103 5.58 2.31 -11.53
CA THR A 103 6.40 2.39 -10.32
C THR A 103 5.70 3.20 -9.23
N LEU A 104 4.95 4.23 -9.61
CA LEU A 104 4.17 5.03 -8.66
C LEU A 104 2.95 4.27 -8.16
N LEU A 105 2.25 3.56 -9.03
CA LEU A 105 1.15 2.67 -8.63
C LEU A 105 1.63 1.61 -7.63
N GLU A 106 2.79 0.99 -7.87
CA GLU A 106 3.41 0.05 -6.90
C GLU A 106 3.66 0.69 -5.52
N TRP A 107 3.89 2.00 -5.45
CA TRP A 107 4.14 2.69 -4.19
C TRP A 107 2.86 3.13 -3.49
N PHE A 108 1.73 3.20 -4.19
CA PHE A 108 0.41 3.37 -3.58
C PHE A 108 -0.09 2.11 -2.90
N GLU A 109 0.37 0.93 -3.33
CA GLU A 109 -0.02 -0.34 -2.72
C GLU A 109 0.42 -0.39 -1.26
N LYS A 110 -0.50 -0.83 -0.39
CA LYS A 110 -0.26 -0.94 1.05
C LYS A 110 0.76 -2.07 1.29
N PRO A 111 1.98 -1.77 1.77
CA PRO A 111 2.98 -2.81 2.01
C PRO A 111 2.59 -3.70 3.19
N ALA A 112 2.86 -5.01 3.06
CA ALA A 112 2.78 -5.94 4.18
C ALA A 112 3.87 -5.67 5.22
N ALA A 113 3.65 -6.07 6.47
CA ALA A 113 4.65 -5.99 7.54
C ALA A 113 5.93 -6.79 7.23
N PHE A 114 5.78 -7.88 6.48
CA PHE A 114 6.85 -8.79 6.12
C PHE A 114 6.80 -9.14 4.63
N THR A 115 7.95 -9.59 4.11
CA THR A 115 8.14 -10.02 2.73
C THR A 115 8.89 -11.35 2.68
N ASP A 116 8.66 -12.10 1.60
CA ASP A 116 9.34 -13.36 1.28
C ASP A 116 10.77 -13.15 0.76
N ARG A 117 11.12 -11.90 0.39
CA ARG A 117 12.39 -11.55 -0.26
C ARG A 117 13.03 -10.32 0.36
N ARG A 118 14.37 -10.33 0.45
CA ARG A 118 15.13 -9.15 0.86
C ARG A 118 14.88 -7.99 -0.10
N GLN A 119 14.37 -6.88 0.43
CA GLN A 119 14.08 -5.70 -0.35
C GLN A 119 15.34 -4.88 -0.62
N ARG A 120 15.62 -4.59 -1.90
CA ARG A 120 16.63 -3.60 -2.30
C ARG A 120 15.92 -2.29 -2.63
N ILE A 121 16.30 -1.21 -1.94
CA ILE A 121 15.77 0.13 -2.26
C ILE A 121 16.49 0.62 -3.51
N LYS A 122 15.74 0.71 -4.63
CA LYS A 122 16.24 1.21 -5.92
C LYS A 122 16.46 2.72 -5.89
N GLY A 123 17.30 3.22 -6.80
CA GLY A 123 17.57 4.66 -6.93
C GLY A 123 16.31 5.49 -7.18
N GLU A 124 15.39 4.99 -8.01
CA GLU A 124 14.07 5.58 -8.26
C GLU A 124 13.29 5.81 -6.97
N LYS A 125 13.25 4.81 -6.07
CA LYS A 125 12.56 4.91 -4.78
C LYS A 125 13.21 5.95 -3.88
N ILE A 126 14.54 6.07 -3.89
CA ILE A 126 15.23 7.13 -3.14
C ILE A 126 14.88 8.51 -3.70
N LYS A 127 14.83 8.66 -5.04
CA LYS A 127 14.43 9.91 -5.70
C LYS A 127 12.98 10.27 -5.39
N GLY A 128 12.06 9.31 -5.50
CA GLY A 128 10.66 9.49 -5.13
C GLY A 128 10.50 9.88 -3.67
N LEU A 129 11.16 9.16 -2.76
CA LEU A 129 11.14 9.45 -1.33
C LEU A 129 11.64 10.87 -1.03
N TYR A 130 12.72 11.33 -1.68
CA TYR A 130 13.20 12.70 -1.55
C TYR A 130 12.18 13.74 -2.04
N LEU A 131 11.57 13.52 -3.21
CA LEU A 131 10.58 14.43 -3.80
C LEU A 131 9.33 14.53 -2.92
N PHE A 132 8.70 13.41 -2.61
CA PHE A 132 7.49 13.36 -1.79
C PHE A 132 7.74 13.86 -0.37
N MET A 133 8.91 13.56 0.21
CA MET A 133 9.28 14.10 1.51
C MET A 133 9.46 15.62 1.46
N THR A 134 9.99 16.17 0.37
CA THR A 134 10.13 17.63 0.20
C THR A 134 8.78 18.32 0.11
N MET A 135 7.82 17.75 -0.64
CA MET A 135 6.45 18.25 -0.71
C MET A 135 5.74 18.18 0.65
N PHE A 136 5.81 17.03 1.32
CA PHE A 136 5.27 16.86 2.67
C PHE A 136 5.89 17.86 3.66
N SER A 137 7.20 18.06 3.56
CA SER A 137 7.95 19.03 4.36
C SER A 137 7.53 20.48 4.13
N GLN A 138 7.05 20.84 2.94
CA GLN A 138 6.51 22.17 2.66
C GLN A 138 5.13 22.35 3.31
N LYS A 139 4.31 21.30 3.33
CA LYS A 139 2.98 21.30 3.97
C LYS A 139 3.05 21.44 5.49
N TYR A 140 4.01 20.78 6.15
CA TYR A 140 4.07 20.71 7.63
C TYR A 140 5.24 21.46 8.28
N GLY A 141 6.20 22.00 7.51
CA GLY A 141 7.49 22.41 8.04
C GLY A 141 7.80 23.91 8.01
N SER A 142 7.59 24.61 9.13
CA SER A 142 8.18 25.93 9.43
C SER A 142 9.47 25.79 10.26
N GLY A 143 10.64 26.11 9.69
CA GLY A 143 11.91 26.29 10.43
C GLY A 143 12.83 25.05 10.61
N SER A 144 14.04 25.15 10.07
CA SER A 144 15.07 24.11 9.81
C SER A 144 15.25 22.92 10.80
N LYS A 145 15.48 23.14 12.10
CA LYS A 145 15.80 22.03 13.05
C LYS A 145 14.57 21.35 13.66
N SER A 146 13.52 22.11 13.96
CA SER A 146 12.24 21.59 14.44
C SER A 146 11.53 20.77 13.36
N LYS A 147 11.74 21.15 12.09
CA LYS A 147 11.13 20.55 10.92
C LYS A 147 11.25 19.02 10.85
N THR A 148 12.44 18.44 11.07
CA THR A 148 12.59 16.97 10.99
C THR A 148 11.87 16.20 12.11
N ALA A 149 11.71 16.82 13.29
CA ALA A 149 10.98 16.22 14.40
C ALA A 149 9.47 16.28 14.16
N ILE A 150 8.97 17.44 13.72
CA ILE A 150 7.56 17.63 13.34
C ILE A 150 7.18 16.64 12.23
N ILE A 151 8.00 16.52 11.18
CA ILE A 151 7.73 15.60 10.07
C ILE A 151 7.72 14.14 10.56
N ALA A 152 8.66 13.75 11.43
CA ALA A 152 8.68 12.39 11.95
C ALA A 152 7.42 12.08 12.79
N ASP A 153 6.97 13.04 13.60
CA ASP A 153 5.75 12.93 14.40
C ASP A 153 4.51 12.81 13.49
N GLU A 154 4.37 13.65 12.48
CA GLU A 154 3.27 13.58 11.51
C GLU A 154 3.27 12.26 10.72
N LEU A 155 4.43 11.75 10.31
CA LEU A 155 4.52 10.44 9.67
C LEU A 155 4.09 9.30 10.60
N ASN A 156 4.41 9.38 11.89
CA ASN A 156 4.01 8.38 12.87
C ASN A 156 2.49 8.46 13.15
N LYS A 157 1.89 9.66 13.18
CA LYS A 157 0.43 9.82 13.27
C LYS A 157 -0.27 9.19 12.07
N LEU A 158 0.22 9.42 10.86
CA LEU A 158 -0.30 8.79 9.66
C LEU A 158 -0.09 7.27 9.67
N ALA A 159 1.07 6.79 10.09
CA ALA A 159 1.32 5.36 10.21
C ALA A 159 0.36 4.67 11.18
N ALA A 160 -0.01 5.34 12.27
CA ALA A 160 -0.93 4.84 13.28
C ALA A 160 -2.41 5.06 12.96
N SER A 161 -2.75 5.74 11.86
CA SER A 161 -4.16 5.97 11.50
C SER A 161 -4.86 4.66 11.11
N ASP A 162 -6.18 4.64 11.25
CA ASP A 162 -7.01 3.46 10.93
C ASP A 162 -6.86 3.01 9.47
N ASP A 163 -6.54 3.93 8.56
CA ASP A 163 -6.31 3.62 7.15
C ASP A 163 -5.05 2.75 6.95
N PHE A 164 -3.99 2.99 7.73
CA PHE A 164 -2.69 2.35 7.53
C PHE A 164 -2.36 1.29 8.58
N GLN A 165 -2.39 1.64 9.87
CA GLN A 165 -1.98 0.75 10.97
C GLN A 165 -0.62 0.08 10.72
N PHE A 166 0.36 0.86 10.22
CA PHE A 166 1.68 0.34 9.90
C PHE A 166 2.49 0.05 11.17
N PRO A 167 3.11 -1.14 11.29
CA PRO A 167 3.94 -1.49 12.43
C PRO A 167 5.35 -0.87 12.30
N VAL A 168 5.42 0.46 12.17
CA VAL A 168 6.67 1.19 11.91
C VAL A 168 6.74 2.46 12.74
N ALA A 169 7.94 2.78 13.22
CA ALA A 169 8.24 4.06 13.85
C ALA A 169 9.34 4.80 13.07
N PHE A 170 9.05 6.04 12.70
CA PHE A 170 9.97 6.93 12.00
C PHE A 170 10.70 7.84 12.99
N THR A 171 12.02 7.96 12.80
CA THR A 171 12.88 8.81 13.62
C THR A 171 13.30 10.08 12.88
N THR A 172 13.80 11.07 13.62
CA THR A 172 14.40 12.28 13.03
C THR A 172 15.60 11.96 12.13
N SER A 173 16.32 10.87 12.42
CA SER A 173 17.43 10.38 11.60
C SER A 173 16.95 9.85 10.25
N ASP A 174 15.85 9.09 10.24
CA ASP A 174 15.22 8.57 9.03
C ASP A 174 14.80 9.72 8.11
N VAL A 175 14.05 10.69 8.64
CA VAL A 175 13.62 11.88 7.90
C VAL A 175 14.81 12.68 7.37
N ARG A 176 15.84 12.90 8.20
CA ARG A 176 17.05 13.61 7.79
C ARG A 176 17.79 12.88 6.67
N LYS A 177 17.82 11.54 6.68
CA LYS A 177 18.41 10.73 5.61
C LYS A 177 17.64 10.93 4.30
N TRP A 178 16.32 10.95 4.35
CA TRP A 178 15.46 11.04 3.16
C TRP A 178 15.35 12.44 2.56
N LEU A 179 15.60 13.49 3.35
CA LEU A 179 15.72 14.88 2.88
C LEU A 179 17.08 15.20 2.23
N LYS A 180 18.04 14.27 2.21
CA LYS A 180 19.29 14.46 1.48
C LYS A 180 19.03 14.27 -0.02
N LYS A 181 19.37 15.29 -0.81
CA LYS A 181 19.25 15.23 -2.27
C LYS A 181 20.05 14.03 -2.81
N PRO A 182 19.42 13.11 -3.56
CA PRO A 182 20.10 11.97 -4.13
C PRO A 182 21.15 12.42 -5.16
N LYS A 183 22.23 11.64 -5.29
CA LYS A 183 23.20 11.83 -6.38
C LYS A 183 22.57 11.39 -7.69
N ASN A 184 22.87 12.11 -8.77
CA ASN A 184 22.42 11.78 -10.13
C ASN A 184 23.03 10.46 -10.60
#